data_AF-A0AAP4C714-F1
#
_entry.id   AF-A0AAP4C714-F1
#
_cell.length_a   1.000
_cell.length_b   1.000
_cell.length_c   1.000
_cell.angle_alpha   90.00
_cell.angle_beta   90.00
_cell.angle_gamma   90.00
#
_symmetry.space_group_name_H-M   'P 1'
#
loop_
_entity.id
_entity.type
_entity.pdbx_description
1 polymer ?
#
loop_
_entity_poly.entity_id
_entity_poly.type
_entity_poly.pdbx_seq_one_letter_code
_entity_poly.pdbx_strand_id
1 'polypeptide(L)'
;MTGLDSKTQLAQEILAASNDGFSVALTIADGMSISCVKEALEEHIAPADSTLCHRFIEQWLERFEPVQKLAAALAVSNLYVLDLVDVPHAEDLILLRTLENGADALEALKSEIFSYPEVARNPDASFGPKFIKTIEAETGAPLEEAIERMRSNAERLGVLIRRADDEARGGEAPA
;
A
#
# COMPACT_ATOMS: atom_id res chain seq x y z
N MET A 1 0.96 -14.53 34.23
CA MET A 1 0.77 -13.41 33.29
C MET A 1 0.45 -14.01 31.94
N THR A 2 -0.83 -14.17 31.64
CA THR A 2 -1.29 -14.53 30.29
C THR A 2 -1.02 -13.33 29.40
N GLY A 3 0.01 -13.42 28.54
CA GLY A 3 0.26 -12.39 27.53
C GLY A 3 -0.98 -12.26 26.65
N LEU A 4 -1.44 -11.03 26.44
CA LEU A 4 -2.45 -10.78 25.42
C LEU A 4 -1.94 -11.31 24.08
N ASP A 5 -2.82 -11.93 23.31
CA ASP A 5 -2.50 -12.27 21.93
C ASP A 5 -2.18 -10.97 21.16
N SER A 6 -1.18 -11.01 20.28
CA SER A 6 -0.68 -9.82 19.59
C SER A 6 -1.74 -9.10 18.76
N LYS A 7 -2.76 -9.81 18.23
CA LYS A 7 -3.89 -9.20 17.52
C LYS A 7 -4.77 -8.40 18.46
N THR A 8 -5.14 -8.96 19.61
CA THR A 8 -5.93 -8.25 20.62
C THR A 8 -5.16 -7.03 21.14
N GLN A 9 -3.84 -7.16 21.36
CA GLN A 9 -3.02 -6.03 21.79
C GLN A 9 -2.99 -4.91 20.74
N LEU A 10 -2.76 -5.24 19.47
CA LEU A 10 -2.82 -4.27 18.37
C LEU A 10 -4.19 -3.59 18.32
N ALA A 11 -5.27 -4.37 18.41
CA ALA A 11 -6.62 -3.84 18.34
C ALA A 11 -6.92 -2.85 19.47
N GLN A 12 -6.49 -3.16 20.70
CA GLN A 12 -6.65 -2.27 21.85
C GLN A 12 -5.96 -0.93 21.65
N GLU A 13 -4.74 -0.93 21.14
CA GLU A 13 -3.98 0.31 20.91
C GLU A 13 -4.56 1.13 19.76
N ILE A 14 -5.11 0.49 18.73
CA ILE A 14 -5.83 1.20 17.65
C ILE A 14 -7.09 1.87 18.21
N LEU A 15 -7.90 1.15 18.99
CA LEU A 15 -9.15 1.66 19.59
C LEU A 15 -8.90 2.74 20.65
N ALA A 16 -7.77 2.68 21.34
CA ALA A 16 -7.39 3.66 22.35
C ALA A 16 -6.77 4.95 21.76
N ALA A 17 -6.44 4.96 20.46
CA ALA A 17 -5.78 6.10 19.83
C ALA A 17 -6.72 7.32 19.77
N SER A 18 -6.34 8.40 20.44
CA SER A 18 -6.99 9.71 20.31
C SER A 18 -6.32 10.54 19.21
N ASN A 19 -7.10 11.21 18.36
CA ASN A 19 -6.63 12.17 17.35
C ASN A 19 -5.57 11.61 16.38
N ASP A 20 -5.83 10.44 15.80
CA ASP A 20 -5.00 9.85 14.73
C ASP A 20 -3.55 9.52 15.11
N GLY A 21 -3.21 9.56 16.41
CA GLY A 21 -1.91 9.17 16.91
C GLY A 21 -1.78 7.66 17.08
N PHE A 22 -1.52 6.92 16.00
CA PHE A 22 -1.36 5.45 16.05
C PHE A 22 0.06 4.99 16.42
N SER A 23 0.92 5.84 16.98
CA SER A 23 2.36 5.54 17.14
C SER A 23 2.65 4.21 17.84
N VAL A 24 1.93 3.88 18.90
CA VAL A 24 2.06 2.62 19.64
C VAL A 24 1.56 1.45 18.81
N ALA A 25 0.36 1.56 18.23
CA ALA A 25 -0.21 0.53 17.36
C ALA A 25 0.66 0.23 16.14
N LEU A 26 1.24 1.27 15.51
CA LEU A 26 2.16 1.16 14.39
C LEU A 26 3.45 0.44 14.79
N THR A 27 4.00 0.75 15.98
CA THR A 27 5.19 0.05 16.51
C THR A 27 4.91 -1.43 16.75
N ILE A 28 3.71 -1.78 17.23
CA ILE A 28 3.29 -3.18 17.39
C ILE A 28 3.17 -3.84 16.02
N ALA A 29 2.52 -3.18 15.06
CA ALA A 29 2.31 -3.69 13.71
C ALA A 29 3.62 -3.94 12.95
N ASP A 30 4.68 -3.15 13.19
CA ASP A 30 6.02 -3.37 12.62
C ASP A 30 6.61 -4.74 13.01
N GLY A 31 6.23 -5.27 14.18
CA GLY A 31 6.65 -6.59 14.65
C GLY A 31 5.79 -7.75 14.13
N MET A 32 4.75 -7.46 13.34
CA MET A 32 3.76 -8.43 12.89
C MET A 32 3.86 -8.69 11.38
N SER A 33 3.42 -9.87 10.93
CA SER A 33 3.24 -10.09 9.49
C SER A 33 2.05 -9.28 8.97
N ILE A 34 2.09 -8.91 7.68
CA ILE A 34 0.96 -8.27 6.97
C ILE A 34 -0.34 -9.05 7.19
N SER A 35 -0.29 -10.38 7.15
CA SER A 35 -1.46 -11.23 7.39
C SER A 35 -2.00 -11.09 8.82
N CYS A 36 -1.13 -11.06 9.84
CA CYS A 36 -1.56 -10.91 11.22
C CYS A 36 -2.20 -9.53 11.47
N VAL A 37 -1.65 -8.47 10.87
CA VAL A 37 -2.24 -7.12 10.96
C VAL A 37 -3.59 -7.09 10.26
N LYS A 38 -3.68 -7.62 9.04
CA LYS A 38 -4.94 -7.72 8.29
C LYS A 38 -6.02 -8.46 9.10
N GLU A 39 -5.68 -9.63 9.65
CA GLU A 39 -6.62 -10.41 10.48
C GLU A 39 -7.07 -9.63 11.72
N ALA A 40 -6.18 -8.92 12.41
CA ALA A 40 -6.56 -8.08 13.55
C ALA A 40 -7.52 -6.94 13.14
N LEU A 41 -7.29 -6.32 11.98
CA LEU A 41 -8.18 -5.29 11.45
C LEU A 41 -9.55 -5.86 11.08
N GLU A 42 -9.57 -7.00 10.39
CA GLU A 42 -10.78 -7.70 9.94
C GLU A 42 -11.64 -8.18 11.12
N GLU A 43 -11.01 -8.77 12.14
CA GLU A 43 -11.69 -9.41 13.27
C GLU A 43 -12.14 -8.39 14.35
N HIS A 44 -11.40 -7.30 14.54
CA HIS A 44 -11.58 -6.45 15.74
C HIS A 44 -11.82 -4.97 15.46
N ILE A 45 -11.29 -4.42 14.36
CA ILE A 45 -11.34 -2.97 14.12
C ILE A 45 -12.43 -2.60 13.13
N ALA A 46 -12.41 -3.18 11.93
CA ALA A 46 -13.35 -2.87 10.86
C ALA A 46 -14.82 -3.03 11.29
N PRO A 47 -15.22 -4.09 12.05
CA PRO A 47 -16.59 -4.22 12.54
C PRO A 47 -16.98 -3.21 13.62
N ALA A 48 -16.00 -2.64 14.34
CA ALA A 48 -16.22 -1.71 15.44
C ALA A 48 -16.23 -0.25 14.97
N ASP A 49 -15.30 0.12 14.09
CA ASP A 49 -15.15 1.46 13.55
C ASP A 49 -14.40 1.40 12.19
N SER A 50 -15.16 1.44 11.10
CA SER A 50 -14.64 1.40 9.73
C SER A 50 -13.74 2.60 9.40
N THR A 51 -14.07 3.79 9.93
CA THR A 51 -13.33 5.03 9.69
C THR A 51 -11.99 5.01 10.42
N LEU A 52 -11.96 4.50 11.65
CA LEU A 52 -10.72 4.26 12.39
C LEU A 52 -9.86 3.22 11.68
N CYS A 53 -10.45 2.12 11.21
CA CYS A 53 -9.77 1.10 10.43
C CYS A 53 -9.08 1.71 9.19
N HIS A 54 -9.82 2.52 8.43
CA HIS A 54 -9.31 3.23 7.27
C HIS A 54 -8.09 4.08 7.59
N ARG A 55 -8.20 4.96 8.60
CA ARG A 55 -7.12 5.88 8.99
C ARG A 55 -5.87 5.14 9.47
N PHE A 56 -6.05 4.03 10.20
CA PHE A 56 -4.92 3.19 10.60
C PHE A 56 -4.23 2.57 9.39
N ILE A 57 -5.00 2.02 8.44
CA ILE A 57 -4.46 1.43 7.20
C ILE A 57 -3.60 2.47 6.46
N GLU A 58 -4.07 3.70 6.32
CA GLU A 58 -3.31 4.76 5.63
C GLU A 58 -1.95 5.01 6.29
N GLN A 59 -1.92 5.21 7.61
CA GLN A 59 -0.66 5.46 8.30
C GLN A 59 0.25 4.24 8.34
N TRP A 60 -0.32 3.03 8.40
CA TRP A 60 0.44 1.79 8.40
C TRP A 60 1.12 1.54 7.05
N LEU A 61 0.43 1.81 5.93
CA LEU A 61 1.01 1.66 4.60
C LEU A 61 2.21 2.59 4.36
N GLU A 62 2.20 3.81 4.93
CA GLU A 62 3.31 4.76 4.80
C GLU A 62 4.61 4.31 5.52
N ARG A 63 4.57 3.23 6.30
CA ARG A 63 5.77 2.69 6.98
C ARG A 63 6.58 1.73 6.13
N PHE A 64 6.04 1.29 4.99
CA PHE A 64 6.67 0.26 4.18
C PHE A 64 7.49 0.83 3.04
N GLU A 65 8.57 0.13 2.71
CA GLU A 65 9.30 0.31 1.46
C GLU A 65 8.40 -0.01 0.25
N PRO A 66 8.63 0.57 -0.94
CA PRO A 66 7.69 0.54 -2.06
C PRO A 66 7.11 -0.85 -2.41
N VAL A 67 7.95 -1.88 -2.48
CA VAL A 67 7.50 -3.26 -2.80
C VAL A 67 6.64 -3.85 -1.69
N GLN A 68 7.01 -3.61 -0.42
CA GLN A 68 6.25 -4.07 0.73
C GLN A 68 4.93 -3.29 0.87
N LYS A 69 4.94 -1.99 0.57
CA LYS A 69 3.76 -1.12 0.57
C LYS A 69 2.71 -1.61 -0.42
N LEU A 70 3.12 -1.97 -1.64
CA LEU A 70 2.23 -2.60 -2.62
C LEU A 70 1.64 -3.92 -2.10
N ALA A 71 2.48 -4.81 -1.54
CA ALA A 71 2.02 -6.09 -1.02
C ALA A 71 1.01 -5.91 0.14
N ALA A 72 1.27 -4.98 1.05
CA ALA A 72 0.37 -4.65 2.16
C ALA A 72 -0.94 -4.04 1.65
N ALA A 73 -0.89 -3.10 0.71
CA ALA A 73 -2.07 -2.47 0.12
C ALA A 73 -2.98 -3.51 -0.56
N LEU A 74 -2.41 -4.46 -1.30
CA LEU A 74 -3.15 -5.56 -1.91
C LEU A 74 -3.78 -6.48 -0.86
N ALA A 75 -3.09 -6.77 0.24
CA ALA A 75 -3.59 -7.65 1.29
C ALA A 75 -4.81 -7.09 2.01
N VAL A 76 -4.85 -5.78 2.24
CA VAL A 76 -5.97 -5.09 2.91
C VAL A 76 -7.09 -4.66 1.96
N SER A 77 -6.89 -4.77 0.64
CA SER A 77 -7.91 -4.38 -0.36
C SER A 77 -9.25 -5.09 -0.16
N ASN A 78 -9.24 -6.37 0.22
CA ASN A 78 -10.46 -7.12 0.49
C ASN A 78 -11.31 -6.55 1.64
N LEU A 79 -10.71 -5.80 2.58
CA LEU A 79 -11.48 -5.16 3.65
C LEU A 79 -12.41 -4.06 3.09
N TYR A 80 -12.00 -3.42 2.00
CA TYR A 80 -12.79 -2.42 1.29
C TYR A 80 -13.82 -3.07 0.36
N VAL A 81 -13.43 -4.12 -0.39
CA VAL A 81 -14.34 -4.83 -1.31
C VAL A 81 -15.50 -5.53 -0.59
N LEU A 82 -15.27 -5.99 0.64
CA LEU A 82 -16.29 -6.65 1.46
C LEU A 82 -17.07 -5.65 2.35
N ASP A 83 -16.96 -4.35 2.09
CA ASP A 83 -17.60 -3.26 2.86
C ASP A 83 -17.28 -3.27 4.36
N LEU A 84 -16.20 -3.93 4.79
CA LEU A 84 -15.73 -3.87 6.18
C LEU A 84 -15.12 -2.50 6.49
N VAL A 85 -14.50 -1.88 5.48
CA VAL A 85 -14.04 -0.49 5.51
C VAL A 85 -14.92 0.32 4.57
N ASP A 86 -16.02 0.84 5.12
CA ASP A 86 -16.97 1.71 4.41
C ASP A 86 -16.43 3.14 4.31
N VAL A 87 -15.97 3.51 3.11
CA VAL A 87 -15.56 4.86 2.74
C VAL A 87 -16.05 5.20 1.33
N PRO A 88 -16.31 6.49 1.03
CA PRO A 88 -16.63 6.90 -0.33
C PRO A 88 -15.58 6.45 -1.33
N HIS A 89 -16.04 5.95 -2.49
CA HIS A 89 -15.19 5.50 -3.60
C HIS A 89 -14.18 4.40 -3.20
N ALA A 90 -14.54 3.50 -2.28
CA ALA A 90 -13.66 2.45 -1.78
C ALA A 90 -12.92 1.67 -2.90
N GLU A 91 -13.64 1.23 -3.93
CA GLU A 91 -13.05 0.51 -5.07
C GLU A 91 -12.07 1.38 -5.87
N ASP A 92 -12.39 2.66 -6.09
CA ASP A 92 -11.50 3.58 -6.79
C ASP A 92 -10.23 3.87 -5.97
N LEU A 93 -10.36 3.98 -4.64
CA LEU A 93 -9.22 4.15 -3.74
C LEU A 93 -8.29 2.93 -3.77
N ILE A 94 -8.83 1.71 -3.82
CA ILE A 94 -8.03 0.48 -3.96
C ILE A 94 -7.26 0.50 -5.29
N LEU A 95 -7.95 0.82 -6.38
CA LEU A 95 -7.33 0.84 -7.70
C LEU A 95 -6.25 1.95 -7.77
N LEU A 96 -6.55 3.13 -7.25
CA LEU A 96 -5.62 4.25 -7.17
C LEU A 96 -4.35 3.86 -6.40
N ARG A 97 -4.50 3.31 -5.19
CA ARG A 97 -3.37 2.82 -4.38
C ARG A 97 -2.58 1.73 -5.07
N THR A 98 -3.24 0.85 -5.82
CA THR A 98 -2.57 -0.21 -6.58
C THR A 98 -1.71 0.38 -7.72
N LEU A 99 -2.22 1.39 -8.41
CA LEU A 99 -1.50 2.07 -9.47
C LEU A 99 -0.31 2.88 -8.93
N GLU A 100 -0.51 3.65 -7.86
CA GLU A 100 0.52 4.49 -7.24
C GLU A 100 1.64 3.63 -6.62
N ASN A 101 1.28 2.71 -5.71
CA ASN A 101 2.26 1.82 -5.08
C ASN A 101 2.88 0.87 -6.10
N GLY A 102 2.16 0.50 -7.15
CA GLY A 102 2.66 -0.31 -8.26
C GLY A 102 3.78 0.40 -9.03
N ALA A 103 3.58 1.69 -9.34
CA ALA A 103 4.60 2.50 -9.99
C ALA A 103 5.87 2.61 -9.13
N ASP A 104 5.71 2.92 -7.84
CA ASP A 104 6.85 3.06 -6.93
C ASP A 104 7.57 1.72 -6.70
N ALA A 105 6.85 0.60 -6.66
CA ALA A 105 7.44 -0.74 -6.56
C ALA A 105 8.24 -1.12 -7.82
N LEU A 106 7.74 -0.79 -9.02
CA LEU A 106 8.47 -0.99 -10.27
C LEU A 106 9.71 -0.10 -10.35
N GLU A 107 9.64 1.12 -9.85
CA GLU A 107 10.78 2.02 -9.76
C GLU A 107 11.86 1.48 -8.81
N ALA A 108 11.47 0.97 -7.65
CA ALA A 108 12.38 0.29 -6.73
C ALA A 108 13.02 -0.96 -7.35
N LEU A 109 12.24 -1.79 -8.05
CA LEU A 109 12.75 -2.97 -8.76
C LEU A 109 13.75 -2.60 -9.86
N LYS A 110 13.44 -1.55 -10.64
CA LYS A 110 14.34 -1.02 -11.65
C LYS A 110 15.64 -0.54 -11.01
N SER A 111 15.56 0.25 -9.93
CA SER A 111 16.74 0.73 -9.19
C SER A 111 17.64 -0.43 -8.75
N GLU A 112 17.03 -1.47 -8.17
CA GLU A 112 17.73 -2.68 -7.73
C GLU A 112 18.44 -3.35 -8.90
N ILE A 113 17.75 -3.67 -10.00
CA ILE A 113 18.35 -4.34 -11.19
C ILE A 113 19.55 -3.56 -11.73
N PHE A 114 19.43 -2.23 -11.79
CA PHE A 114 20.46 -1.35 -12.37
C PHE A 114 21.63 -1.08 -11.41
N SER A 115 21.60 -1.61 -10.18
CA SER A 115 22.72 -1.60 -9.24
C SER A 115 23.70 -2.78 -9.46
N TYR A 116 23.28 -3.85 -10.14
CA TYR A 116 24.07 -5.06 -10.35
C TYR A 116 25.28 -4.96 -11.30
N PRO A 117 25.50 -3.90 -12.12
CA PRO A 117 26.75 -3.77 -12.86
C PRO A 117 28.01 -3.80 -11.98
N GLU A 118 27.91 -3.33 -10.74
CA GLU A 118 29.01 -3.37 -9.76
C GLU A 118 29.23 -4.79 -9.23
N VAL A 119 28.14 -5.52 -8.97
CA VAL A 119 28.15 -6.91 -8.49
C VAL A 119 28.62 -7.88 -9.57
N ALA A 120 28.35 -7.61 -10.84
CA ALA A 120 28.76 -8.43 -11.97
C ALA A 120 30.28 -8.53 -12.19
N ARG A 121 31.06 -7.74 -11.46
CA ARG A 121 32.53 -7.82 -11.43
C ARG A 121 33.07 -8.66 -10.28
N ASN A 122 32.19 -9.12 -9.38
CA ASN A 122 32.56 -9.96 -8.26
C ASN A 122 32.92 -11.38 -8.75
N PRO A 123 34.09 -11.94 -8.40
CA PRO A 123 34.47 -13.31 -8.77
C PRO A 123 33.51 -14.39 -8.24
N ASP A 124 32.72 -14.10 -7.21
CA ASP A 124 31.72 -15.03 -6.65
C ASP A 124 30.38 -15.00 -7.42
N ALA A 125 30.19 -14.05 -8.34
CA ALA A 125 28.99 -13.98 -9.17
C ALA A 125 29.03 -15.01 -10.31
N SER A 126 27.95 -15.77 -10.49
CA SER A 126 27.80 -16.69 -11.63
C SER A 126 27.48 -15.97 -12.95
N PHE A 127 27.12 -14.69 -12.88
CA PHE A 127 26.82 -13.83 -14.02
C PHE A 127 27.92 -12.78 -14.21
N GLY A 128 28.20 -12.43 -15.47
CA GLY A 128 29.17 -11.40 -15.82
C GLY A 128 28.54 -10.11 -16.33
N PRO A 129 29.34 -9.07 -16.62
CA PRO A 129 28.84 -7.76 -17.06
C PRO A 129 28.03 -7.82 -18.35
N LYS A 130 28.30 -8.78 -19.23
CA LYS A 130 27.53 -9.00 -20.47
C LYS A 130 26.08 -9.40 -20.18
N PHE A 131 25.87 -10.24 -19.16
CA PHE A 131 24.54 -10.70 -18.77
C PHE A 131 23.72 -9.54 -18.21
N ILE A 132 24.29 -8.74 -17.29
CA ILE A 132 23.60 -7.56 -16.75
C ILE A 132 23.24 -6.56 -17.84
N LYS A 133 24.15 -6.28 -18.79
CA LYS A 133 23.82 -5.41 -19.94
C LYS A 133 22.65 -5.93 -20.77
N THR A 134 22.52 -7.24 -20.92
CA THR A 134 21.37 -7.85 -21.61
C THR A 134 20.08 -7.60 -20.81
N ILE A 135 20.10 -7.83 -19.50
CA ILE A 135 18.94 -7.55 -18.63
C ILE A 135 18.55 -6.07 -18.67
N GLU A 136 19.51 -5.15 -18.55
CA GLU A 136 19.25 -3.70 -18.62
C GLU A 136 18.60 -3.30 -19.95
N ALA A 137 19.11 -3.85 -21.07
CA ALA A 137 18.57 -3.57 -22.40
C ALA A 137 17.16 -4.14 -22.59
N GLU A 138 16.88 -5.31 -22.02
CA GLU A 138 15.58 -5.99 -22.13
C GLU A 138 14.52 -5.41 -21.19
N THR A 139 14.91 -4.88 -20.04
CA THR A 139 13.98 -4.46 -18.98
C THR A 139 13.87 -2.94 -18.80
N GLY A 140 14.88 -2.16 -19.21
CA GLY A 140 14.96 -0.73 -18.94
C GLY A 140 13.78 0.07 -19.48
N ALA A 141 13.59 0.09 -20.81
CA ALA A 141 12.50 0.84 -21.43
C ALA A 141 11.11 0.28 -21.07
N PRO A 142 10.88 -1.05 -21.07
CA PRO A 142 9.58 -1.60 -20.66
C PRO A 142 9.16 -1.24 -19.23
N LEU A 143 10.11 -1.23 -18.28
CA LEU A 143 9.82 -0.82 -16.89
C LEU A 143 9.47 0.67 -16.82
N GLU A 144 10.22 1.53 -17.52
CA GLU A 144 9.93 2.97 -17.57
C GLU A 144 8.52 3.24 -18.11
N GLU A 145 8.18 2.62 -19.25
CA GLU A 145 6.85 2.78 -19.87
C GLU A 145 5.74 2.29 -18.95
N ALA A 146 5.96 1.19 -18.20
CA ALA A 146 4.98 0.68 -17.26
C ALA A 146 4.75 1.65 -16.08
N ILE A 147 5.84 2.21 -15.52
CA ILE A 147 5.79 3.21 -14.45
C ILE A 147 5.01 4.43 -14.90
N GLU A 148 5.34 4.99 -16.07
CA GLU A 148 4.67 6.16 -16.63
C GLU A 148 3.17 5.92 -16.83
N ARG A 149 2.79 4.76 -17.38
CA ARG A 149 1.38 4.39 -17.58
C ARG A 149 0.63 4.25 -16.27
N MET A 150 1.24 3.65 -15.25
CA MET A 150 0.61 3.52 -13.93
C MET A 150 0.38 4.89 -13.30
N ARG A 151 1.41 5.77 -13.30
CA ARG A 151 1.30 7.15 -12.80
C ARG A 151 0.22 7.95 -13.56
N SER A 152 0.21 7.86 -14.89
CA SER A 152 -0.79 8.55 -15.72
C SER A 152 -2.21 8.06 -15.47
N ASN A 153 -2.42 6.75 -15.31
CA ASN A 153 -3.74 6.21 -15.01
C ASN A 153 -4.19 6.55 -13.58
N ALA A 154 -3.27 6.58 -12.61
CA ALA A 154 -3.56 7.06 -11.25
C ALA A 154 -4.04 8.52 -11.26
N GLU A 155 -3.34 9.41 -11.98
CA GLU A 155 -3.75 10.80 -12.12
C GLU A 155 -5.14 10.93 -12.76
N ARG A 156 -5.40 10.18 -13.84
CA ARG A 156 -6.72 10.16 -14.51
C ARG A 156 -7.83 9.71 -13.57
N LEU A 157 -7.59 8.65 -12.77
CA LEU A 157 -8.54 8.16 -11.79
C LEU A 157 -8.79 9.18 -10.69
N GLY A 158 -7.74 9.83 -10.16
CA GLY A 158 -7.88 10.91 -9.17
C GLY A 158 -8.67 12.13 -9.68
N VAL A 159 -8.70 12.39 -10.99
CA VAL A 159 -9.60 13.39 -11.59
C VAL A 159 -11.05 12.90 -11.60
N LEU A 160 -11.30 11.62 -11.88
CA LEU A 160 -12.65 11.05 -11.89
C LEU A 160 -13.27 11.06 -10.49
N ILE A 161 -12.51 10.63 -9.47
CA ILE A 161 -12.95 10.65 -8.06
C ILE A 161 -13.37 12.06 -7.65
N ARG A 162 -12.52 13.07 -7.90
CA ARG A 162 -12.83 14.47 -7.56
C ARG A 162 -14.09 15.01 -8.25
N ARG A 163 -14.30 14.64 -9.52
CA ARG A 163 -15.51 15.04 -10.24
C ARG A 163 -16.77 14.41 -9.63
N ALA A 164 -16.69 13.12 -9.27
CA ALA A 164 -17.79 12.44 -8.62
C ALA A 164 -18.12 13.08 -7.25
N ASP A 165 -17.10 13.49 -6.48
CA ASP A 165 -17.28 14.21 -5.22
C ASP A 165 -17.94 15.59 -5.42
N ASP A 166 -17.53 16.34 -6.44
CA ASP A 166 -18.10 17.65 -6.76
C ASP A 166 -19.58 17.53 -7.21
N GLU A 167 -19.91 16.51 -7.99
CA GLU A 167 -21.29 16.23 -8.42
C GLU A 167 -22.19 15.85 -7.24
N ALA A 168 -21.69 15.02 -6.32
CA ALA A 168 -22.42 14.63 -5.11
C ALA A 168 -22.74 15.85 -4.22
N ARG A 169 -21.79 16.78 -4.06
CA ARG A 169 -21.96 18.03 -3.28
C ARG A 169 -22.85 19.06 -3.98
N GLY A 170 -22.82 19.11 -5.31
CA GLY A 170 -23.66 20.01 -6.11
C GLY A 170 -25.14 19.61 -6.18
N GLY A 171 -25.47 18.35 -5.89
CA GLY A 171 -26.83 17.83 -5.81
C GLY A 171 -27.58 18.14 -4.50
N GLU A 172 -26.89 18.61 -3.46
CA GLU A 172 -27.44 18.92 -2.13
C GLU A 172 -27.83 20.41 -1.98
N ALA A 173 -28.44 21.03 -2.99
CA ALA A 173 -29.04 22.36 -2.82
C ALA A 173 -30.34 22.24 -2.00
N PRO A 174 -30.53 23.03 -0.91
CA PRO A 174 -31.75 22.95 -0.11
C PRO A 174 -32.95 23.49 -0.90
N ALA A 175 -34.04 22.73 -0.87
CA ALA A 175 -35.37 23.14 -1.32
C ALA A 175 -35.97 24.19 -0.37
#